data_AF-A0A940AD98-F1
#
_entry.id   AF-A0A940AD98-F1
#
_cell.length_a   1.000
_cell.length_b   1.000
_cell.length_c   1.000
_cell.angle_alpha   90.00
_cell.angle_beta   90.00
_cell.angle_gamma   90.00
#
_symmetry.space_group_name_H-M   'P 1'
#
loop_
_entity.id
_entity.type
_entity.pdbx_description
1 polymer ?
#
loop_
_entity_poly.entity_id
_entity_poly.type
_entity_poly.pdbx_seq_one_letter_code
_entity_poly.pdbx_strand_id
1 'polypeptide(L)' 'MFETVKEIIIDILSCPADKITLEADLFKDLGADSLDAVELTLAVEEKT' A
#
# COMPACT_ATOMS: atom_id res chain seq x y z
N MET A 1 -7.12 -3.99 10.54
CA MET A 1 -6.31 -4.63 9.48
C MET A 1 -6.22 -3.74 8.24
N PHE A 2 -7.32 -3.37 7.59
CA PHE A 2 -7.26 -2.46 6.42
C PHE A 2 -6.68 -1.08 6.74
N GLU A 3 -7.00 -0.46 7.88
CA GLU A 3 -6.40 0.83 8.28
C GLU A 3 -4.88 0.76 8.43
N THR A 4 -4.35 -0.31 9.02
CA THR A 4 -2.91 -0.53 9.17
C THR A 4 -2.24 -0.70 7.81
N VAL A 5 -2.82 -1.51 6.92
CA VAL A 5 -2.33 -1.69 5.55
C VAL A 5 -2.39 -0.35 4.80
N LYS A 6 -3.46 0.42 4.98
CA LYS A 6 -3.65 1.73 4.39
C LYS A 6 -2.57 2.72 4.83
N GLU A 7 -2.25 2.77 6.12
CA GLU A 7 -1.14 3.60 6.63
C GLU A 7 0.20 3.20 6.01
N ILE A 8 0.48 1.89 5.91
CA ILE A 8 1.72 1.39 5.29
C ILE A 8 1.79 1.80 3.81
N ILE A 9 0.68 1.69 3.07
CA ILE A 9 0.60 2.12 1.67
C ILE A 9 0.83 3.62 1.54
N ILE A 10 0.28 4.45 2.43
CA ILE A 10 0.50 5.90 2.42
C ILE A 10 1.98 6.23 2.67
N ASP A 11 2.63 5.51 3.59
CA ASP A 11 4.03 5.74 3.96
C ASP A 11 4.99 5.33 2.82
N ILE A 12 4.79 4.13 2.24
CA ILE A 12 5.64 3.59 1.18
C ILE A 12 5.40 4.31 -0.15
N LEU A 13 4.14 4.45 -0.58
CA LEU A 13 3.81 5.06 -1.88
C LEU A 13 3.63 6.58 -1.85
N SER A 14 3.69 7.21 -0.67
CA SER A 14 3.45 8.65 -0.51
C SER A 14 2.17 9.14 -1.22
N CYS A 15 1.15 8.29 -1.26
CA CYS A 15 -0.09 8.51 -1.99
C CYS A 15 -1.22 8.92 -1.03
N PRO A 16 -2.14 9.83 -1.42
CA PRO A 16 -3.27 10.20 -0.58
C PRO A 16 -4.16 8.99 -0.22
N ALA A 17 -4.55 8.95 1.06
CA ALA A 17 -5.46 7.95 1.63
C ALA A 17 -6.77 7.79 0.85
N ASP A 18 -7.23 8.85 0.19
CA ASP A 18 -8.46 8.86 -0.61
C ASP A 18 -8.37 7.96 -1.85
N LYS A 19 -7.17 7.76 -2.40
CA LYS A 19 -6.96 6.86 -3.54
C LYS A 19 -6.86 5.40 -3.15
N ILE A 20 -6.60 5.10 -1.88
CA ILE A 20 -6.44 3.73 -1.40
C ILE A 20 -7.84 3.18 -1.05
N THR A 21 -8.42 2.52 -2.04
CA THR A 21 -9.71 1.83 -1.92
C THR A 21 -9.49 0.32 -2.06
N LEU A 22 -10.45 -0.48 -1.60
CA LEU A 22 -10.39 -1.95 -1.77
C LEU A 22 -10.42 -2.40 -3.23
N GLU A 23 -10.87 -1.53 -4.13
CA GLU A 23 -10.95 -1.76 -5.58
C GLU A 23 -9.78 -1.11 -6.34
N ALA A 24 -8.95 -0.30 -5.66
CA ALA A 24 -7.83 0.39 -6.28
C ALA A 24 -6.72 -0.60 -6.64
N ASP A 25 -6.20 -0.47 -7.86
CA ASP A 25 -5.06 -1.26 -8.29
C ASP A 25 -3.75 -0.60 -7.82
N LEU A 26 -2.95 -1.34 -7.05
CA LEU A 26 -1.68 -0.84 -6.52
C LEU A 26 -0.75 -0.35 -7.64
N PHE A 27 -0.67 -1.06 -8.76
CA PHE A 27 0.24 -0.72 -9.85
C PHE A 27 -0.37 0.35 -10.78
N LYS A 28 -1.65 0.24 -11.11
CA LYS A 28 -2.31 1.16 -12.06
C LYS A 28 -2.84 2.45 -11.45
N ASP A 29 -3.44 2.40 -10.27
CA ASP A 29 -4.08 3.57 -9.64
C ASP A 29 -3.16 4.28 -8.65
N LEU A 30 -2.39 3.50 -7.89
CA LEU A 30 -1.46 4.01 -6.89
C LEU A 30 -0.03 4.19 -7.43
N GLY A 31 0.27 3.65 -8.62
CA GLY A 31 1.56 3.81 -9.28
C GLY A 31 2.68 3.03 -8.60
N ALA A 32 2.35 1.94 -7.89
CA ALA A 32 3.32 1.04 -7.28
C ALA A 32 4.18 0.40 -8.35
N ASP A 33 5.47 0.32 -8.07
CA ASP A 33 6.40 -0.53 -8.79
C ASP A 33 6.57 -1.88 -8.09
N SER A 34 7.29 -2.81 -8.74
CA SER A 34 7.53 -4.14 -8.20
C SER A 34 8.30 -4.14 -6.87
N LEU A 35 9.08 -3.09 -6.60
CA LEU A 35 9.78 -2.90 -5.32
C LEU A 35 8.80 -2.50 -4.21
N ASP A 36 7.91 -1.53 -4.47
CA ASP A 36 6.93 -1.06 -3.49
C ASP A 36 6.01 -2.20 -3.04
N ALA A 37 5.61 -3.09 -3.95
CA ALA A 37 4.80 -4.26 -3.62
C ALA A 37 5.52 -5.26 -2.69
N VAL A 38 6.85 -5.41 -2.84
CA VAL A 38 7.66 -6.27 -1.96
C VAL A 38 7.80 -5.62 -0.58
N GLU A 39 8.11 -4.32 -0.52
CA GLU A 39 8.19 -3.58 0.75
C GLU A 39 6.85 -3.59 1.49
N LEU A 40 5.74 -3.41 0.77
CA LEU A 40 4.39 -3.51 1.31
C LEU A 40 4.12 -4.87 1.94
N THR A 41 4.46 -5.95 1.22
CA THR A 41 4.22 -7.31 1.70
C THR A 41 5.04 -7.58 2.95
N LEU A 42 6.33 -7.19 2.95
CA LEU A 42 7.21 -7.35 4.10
C LEU A 42 6.72 -6.57 5.33
N ALA A 43 6.34 -5.31 5.16
CA ALA A 43 5.84 -4.46 6.24
C ALA A 43 4.50 -4.97 6.82
N VAL A 44 3.65 -5.55 5.98
CA VAL A 44 2.40 -6.18 6.40
C VAL A 44 2.66 -7.50 7.15
N GLU A 45 3.61 -8.31 6.69
CA GLU A 45 4.03 -9.55 7.36
C GLU A 45 4.69 -9.27 8.73
N GLU A 46 5.51 -8.22 8.88
CA GLU A 46 6.10 -7.85 10.17
C GLU A 46 5.08 -7.34 11.20
N LYS A 47 3.98 -6.73 10.73
CA LYS A 47 2.90 -6.22 11.60
C LYS A 47 1.81 -7.24 11.93
N THR A 48 1.87 -8.44 11.37
CA THR A 48 0.88 -9.52 11.56
C THR A 48 1.47 -10.65 12.39
#